data_AF-A0A519CUB6-F1
#
_entry.id   AF-A0A519CUB6-F1
#
_cell.length_a   1.000
_cell.length_b   1.000
_cell.length_c   1.000
_cell.angle_alpha   90.00
_cell.angle_beta   90.00
_cell.angle_gamma   90.00
#
_symmetry.space_group_name_H-M   'P 1'
#
loop_
_entity.id
_entity.type
_entity.pdbx_description
1 polymer ?
#
loop_
_entity_poly.entity_id
_entity_poly.type
_entity_poly.pdbx_seq_one_letter_code
_entity_poly.pdbx_strand_id
1 'polypeptide(L)'
;MDDKKMNWSQKRFFEFRAGHATYLAFAVSLVTFVLIVHRLLIERVPELNNLFGDLTVFTLIFAAIYIPIAILMGQWHLKHQQKVESTMVFMKNPGMIRAFRLLFDLETNDADEKDVESFKNLLKKLEKDVSFLDLKGPIDDKKL
;
A
#
# COMPACT_ATOMS: atom_id res chain seq x y z
N MET A 1 19.00 -2.21 22.96
CA MET A 1 18.59 -2.35 21.54
C MET A 1 18.86 -1.02 20.89
N ASP A 2 19.91 -0.96 20.06
CA ASP A 2 20.32 0.27 19.39
C ASP A 2 19.17 0.86 18.59
N ASP A 3 18.92 2.14 18.86
CA ASP A 3 17.85 2.91 18.26
C ASP A 3 18.25 3.32 16.84
N LYS A 4 18.24 2.33 15.95
CA LYS A 4 18.75 2.50 14.58
C LYS A 4 17.72 3.31 13.79
N LYS A 5 17.82 4.64 13.85
CA LYS A 5 17.17 5.55 12.92
C LYS A 5 17.37 5.00 11.52
N MET A 6 16.27 4.80 10.79
CA MET A 6 16.29 4.14 9.49
C MET A 6 17.33 4.82 8.60
N ASN A 7 18.35 4.06 8.17
CA ASN A 7 19.50 4.61 7.46
C ASN A 7 18.99 5.33 6.19
N TRP A 8 19.57 6.48 5.85
CA TRP A 8 19.15 7.26 4.67
C TRP A 8 19.03 6.39 3.41
N SER A 9 19.99 5.49 3.19
CA SER A 9 19.97 4.54 2.07
C SER A 9 18.80 3.57 2.11
N GLN A 10 18.38 3.09 3.29
CA GLN A 10 17.22 2.22 3.43
C GLN A 10 15.94 2.97 3.07
N LYS A 11 15.80 4.23 3.51
CA LYS A 11 14.67 5.09 3.18
C LYS A 11 14.62 5.39 1.67
N ARG A 12 15.74 5.79 1.07
CA ARG A 12 15.83 6.03 -0.39
C ARG A 12 15.55 4.78 -1.20
N PHE A 13 16.08 3.63 -0.79
CA PHE A 13 15.83 2.35 -1.47
C PHE A 13 14.36 1.92 -1.36
N PHE A 14 13.73 2.13 -0.20
CA PHE A 14 12.30 1.90 -0.02
C PHE A 14 11.48 2.77 -0.98
N GLU A 15 11.75 4.07 -1.02
CA GLU A 15 11.06 5.02 -1.90
C GLU A 15 11.29 4.71 -3.38
N PHE A 16 12.52 4.38 -3.76
CA PHE A 16 12.85 3.96 -5.12
C PHE A 16 12.05 2.72 -5.52
N ARG A 17 12.06 1.66 -4.69
CA ARG A 17 11.33 0.42 -4.98
C ARG A 17 9.83 0.66 -5.05
N ALA A 18 9.28 1.49 -4.16
CA ALA A 18 7.86 1.84 -4.18
C ALA A 18 7.50 2.61 -5.47
N GLY A 19 8.26 3.65 -5.82
CA GLY A 19 8.03 4.42 -7.04
C GLY A 19 8.23 3.60 -8.31
N HIS A 20 9.29 2.79 -8.35
CA HIS A 20 9.58 1.91 -9.46
C HIS A 20 8.49 0.86 -9.66
N ALA A 21 8.09 0.12 -8.61
CA ALA A 21 7.10 -0.94 -8.74
C ALA A 21 5.71 -0.40 -9.09
N THR A 22 5.27 0.69 -8.44
CA THR A 22 3.90 1.20 -8.58
C THR A 22 3.67 1.94 -9.90
N TYR A 23 4.65 2.72 -10.37
CA TYR A 23 4.44 3.61 -11.52
C TYR A 23 5.27 3.20 -12.74
N LEU A 24 6.58 3.04 -12.57
CA LEU A 24 7.49 2.83 -13.71
C LEU A 24 7.33 1.43 -14.30
N ALA A 25 7.44 0.40 -13.47
CA ALA A 25 7.31 -0.99 -13.87
C ALA A 25 5.90 -1.28 -14.40
N PHE A 26 4.87 -0.68 -13.80
CA PHE A 26 3.50 -0.75 -14.30
C PHE A 26 3.38 -0.20 -15.73
N ALA A 27 3.86 1.02 -15.98
CA ALA A 27 3.78 1.63 -17.31
C ALA A 27 4.58 0.84 -18.35
N VAL A 28 5.82 0.46 -18.03
CA VAL A 28 6.68 -0.33 -18.93
C VAL A 28 6.05 -1.68 -19.23
N SER A 29 5.58 -2.40 -18.21
CA SER A 29 4.96 -3.72 -18.41
C SER A 29 3.70 -3.64 -19.26
N LEU A 30 2.88 -2.60 -19.10
CA LEU A 30 1.68 -2.40 -19.92
C LEU A 30 2.04 -2.16 -21.39
N VAL A 31 3.00 -1.27 -21.66
CA VAL A 31 3.48 -1.00 -23.03
C VAL A 31 4.09 -2.25 -23.65
N THR A 32 4.97 -2.93 -22.91
CA THR A 32 5.59 -4.17 -23.39
C THR A 32 4.56 -5.26 -23.64
N PHE A 33 3.55 -5.41 -22.79
CA PHE A 33 2.47 -6.37 -22.99
C PHE A 33 1.71 -6.09 -24.28
N VAL A 34 1.28 -4.85 -24.50
CA VAL A 34 0.57 -4.45 -25.73
C VAL A 34 1.42 -4.74 -26.96
N LEU A 35 2.70 -4.35 -26.95
CA LEU A 35 3.60 -4.57 -28.08
C LEU A 35 3.87 -6.05 -28.37
N ILE A 36 4.08 -6.86 -27.33
CA ILE A 36 4.33 -8.30 -27.48
C ILE A 36 3.09 -9.00 -28.00
N VAL A 37 1.91 -8.74 -27.42
CA VAL A 37 0.65 -9.35 -27.86
C VAL A 37 0.36 -8.95 -29.30
N HIS A 38 0.52 -7.67 -29.65
CA HIS A 38 0.27 -7.22 -31.02
C HIS A 38 1.22 -7.91 -32.02
N ARG A 39 2.54 -7.83 -31.81
CA ARG A 39 3.52 -8.35 -32.78
C ARG A 39 3.61 -9.88 -32.83
N LEU A 40 3.45 -10.55 -31.70
CA LEU A 40 3.65 -12.01 -31.63
C LEU A 40 2.35 -12.79 -31.81
N LEU A 41 1.20 -12.23 -31.44
CA LEU A 41 -0.10 -12.91 -31.55
C LEU A 41 -0.95 -12.31 -32.67
N ILE A 42 -1.24 -11.01 -32.64
CA ILE A 42 -2.20 -10.39 -33.57
C ILE A 42 -1.69 -10.46 -35.00
N GLU A 43 -0.46 -10.00 -35.27
CA GLU A 43 0.12 -9.99 -36.62
C GLU A 43 0.32 -11.41 -37.19
N ARG A 44 0.44 -12.43 -36.33
CA ARG A 44 0.71 -13.82 -36.73
C ARG A 44 -0.54 -14.62 -37.02
N VAL A 45 -1.70 -14.21 -36.52
CA VAL A 45 -2.98 -14.90 -36.72
C VAL A 45 -3.82 -14.10 -37.73
N PRO A 46 -4.07 -14.61 -38.95
CA PRO A 46 -4.72 -13.85 -40.02
C PRO A 46 -6.08 -13.25 -39.63
N GLU A 47 -6.89 -13.98 -38.88
CA GLU A 47 -8.21 -13.54 -38.40
C GLU A 47 -8.10 -12.32 -37.48
N LEU A 48 -7.12 -12.32 -36.58
CA LEU A 48 -6.88 -11.22 -35.65
C LEU A 48 -6.24 -10.03 -36.36
N ASN A 49 -5.29 -10.28 -37.27
CA ASN A 49 -4.62 -9.23 -38.03
C ASN A 49 -5.60 -8.43 -38.89
N ASN A 50 -6.62 -9.07 -39.46
CA ASN A 50 -7.64 -8.39 -40.26
C ASN A 50 -8.48 -7.39 -39.45
N LEU A 51 -8.69 -7.64 -38.15
CA LEU A 51 -9.49 -6.80 -37.26
C LEU A 51 -8.65 -5.80 -36.44
N PHE A 52 -7.46 -6.21 -36.02
CA PHE A 52 -6.64 -5.52 -35.03
C PHE A 52 -5.19 -5.30 -35.50
N GLY A 53 -4.90 -5.47 -36.80
CA GLY A 53 -3.54 -5.32 -37.34
C GLY A 53 -2.94 -3.93 -37.14
N ASP A 54 -3.78 -2.88 -37.09
CA ASP A 54 -3.31 -1.56 -36.70
C ASP A 54 -3.04 -1.47 -35.18
N LEU A 55 -1.78 -1.19 -34.83
CA LEU A 55 -1.33 -1.12 -33.44
C LEU A 55 -2.09 -0.05 -32.64
N THR A 56 -2.42 1.09 -33.25
CA THR A 56 -3.10 2.20 -32.57
C THR A 56 -4.54 1.81 -32.25
N VAL A 57 -5.26 1.25 -33.22
CA VAL A 57 -6.63 0.76 -33.06
C VAL A 57 -6.67 -0.35 -32.00
N PHE A 58 -5.77 -1.34 -32.09
CA PHE A 58 -5.66 -2.40 -31.08
C PHE A 58 -5.44 -1.82 -29.67
N THR A 59 -4.50 -0.88 -29.53
CA THR A 59 -4.16 -0.28 -28.23
C THR A 59 -5.36 0.47 -27.63
N LEU A 60 -6.11 1.22 -28.44
CA LEU A 60 -7.28 1.96 -27.97
C LEU A 60 -8.40 1.01 -27.51
N ILE A 61 -8.68 -0.04 -28.29
CA ILE A 61 -9.69 -1.05 -27.93
C ILE A 61 -9.26 -1.81 -26.67
N PHE A 62 -8.00 -2.22 -26.61
CA PHE A 62 -7.43 -2.86 -25.43
C PHE A 62 -7.58 -1.97 -24.19
N ALA A 63 -7.21 -0.69 -24.26
CA ALA A 63 -7.33 0.24 -23.14
C ALA A 63 -8.79 0.43 -22.70
N ALA A 64 -9.72 0.54 -23.66
CA ALA A 64 -11.14 0.70 -23.39
C ALA A 64 -11.75 -0.51 -22.65
N ILE A 65 -11.21 -1.72 -22.85
CA ILE A 65 -11.66 -2.95 -22.18
C ILE A 65 -10.88 -3.19 -20.88
N TYR A 66 -9.57 -3.01 -20.92
CA TYR A 66 -8.66 -3.29 -19.82
C TYR A 66 -8.92 -2.38 -18.62
N ILE A 67 -9.14 -1.08 -18.82
CA ILE A 67 -9.35 -0.13 -17.73
C ILE A 67 -10.61 -0.48 -16.90
N PRO A 68 -11.81 -0.69 -17.50
CA PRO A 68 -12.98 -1.14 -16.74
C PRO A 68 -12.76 -2.45 -16.00
N ILE A 69 -12.15 -3.46 -16.65
CA ILE A 69 -11.87 -4.75 -16.01
C ILE A 69 -10.93 -4.56 -14.81
N ALA A 70 -9.88 -3.76 -14.95
CA ALA A 70 -8.94 -3.47 -13.87
C ALA A 70 -9.63 -2.77 -12.70
N ILE A 71 -10.54 -1.83 -12.97
CA ILE A 71 -11.35 -1.17 -11.93
C ILE A 71 -12.24 -2.18 -11.20
N LEU A 72 -12.94 -3.05 -11.94
CA LEU A 72 -13.80 -4.08 -11.34
C LEU A 72 -13.00 -5.07 -10.48
N MET A 73 -11.87 -5.55 -10.99
CA MET A 73 -10.96 -6.43 -10.24
C MET A 73 -10.40 -5.74 -9.00
N GLY A 74 -10.04 -4.45 -9.11
CA GLY A 74 -9.60 -3.64 -7.97
C GLY A 74 -10.69 -3.51 -6.91
N GLN A 75 -11.93 -3.19 -7.30
CA GLN A 75 -13.06 -3.12 -6.37
C GLN A 75 -13.34 -4.47 -5.69
N TRP A 76 -13.27 -5.57 -6.45
CA TRP A 76 -13.43 -6.91 -5.90
C TRP A 76 -12.35 -7.22 -4.87
N HIS A 77 -11.09 -6.92 -5.20
CA HIS A 77 -9.95 -7.12 -4.31
C HIS A 77 -10.08 -6.30 -3.01
N LEU A 78 -10.47 -5.02 -3.11
CA LEU A 78 -10.72 -4.16 -1.94
C LEU A 78 -11.80 -4.72 -1.02
N LYS A 79 -12.85 -5.32 -1.57
CA LYS A 79 -13.96 -5.88 -0.78
C LYS A 79 -13.62 -7.22 -0.11
N HIS A 80 -12.84 -8.08 -0.77
CA HIS A 80 -12.65 -9.46 -0.34
C HIS A 80 -11.28 -9.73 0.28
N GLN A 81 -10.20 -9.25 -0.35
CA GLN A 81 -8.83 -9.62 0.01
C GLN A 81 -8.19 -8.65 1.00
N GLN A 82 -8.48 -7.34 0.89
CA GLN A 82 -7.89 -6.34 1.79
C GLN A 82 -8.19 -6.62 3.28
N LYS A 83 -9.38 -7.14 3.61
CA LYS A 83 -9.71 -7.53 4.99
C LYS A 83 -8.79 -8.65 5.48
N VAL A 84 -8.50 -9.64 4.64
CA VAL A 84 -7.63 -10.77 5.00
C VAL A 84 -6.18 -10.28 5.16
N GLU A 85 -5.70 -9.47 4.23
CA GLU A 85 -4.35 -8.90 4.27
C GLU A 85 -4.12 -8.02 5.50
N SER A 86 -5.03 -7.08 5.76
CA SER A 86 -4.96 -6.20 6.94
C SER A 86 -4.99 -7.00 8.24
N THR A 87 -5.83 -8.04 8.33
CA THR A 87 -5.86 -8.93 9.50
C THR A 87 -4.53 -9.68 9.65
N MET A 88 -3.94 -10.20 8.57
CA MET A 88 -2.65 -10.88 8.63
C MET A 88 -1.52 -9.93 9.06
N VAL A 89 -1.49 -8.70 8.53
CA VAL A 89 -0.50 -7.69 8.91
C VAL A 89 -0.62 -7.32 10.38
N PHE A 90 -1.87 -7.15 10.85
CA PHE A 90 -2.16 -6.88 12.25
C PHE A 90 -1.67 -8.02 13.16
N MET A 91 -2.09 -9.25 12.87
CA MET A 91 -1.77 -10.43 13.69
C MET A 91 -0.28 -10.79 13.68
N LYS A 92 0.44 -10.45 12.61
CA LYS A 92 1.89 -10.70 12.51
C LYS A 92 2.73 -9.62 13.17
N ASN A 93 2.15 -8.49 13.60
CA ASN A 93 2.90 -7.41 14.24
C ASN A 93 2.80 -7.51 15.78
N PRO A 94 3.81 -8.10 16.46
CA PRO A 94 3.75 -8.30 17.91
C PRO A 94 3.71 -6.98 18.69
N GLY A 95 4.25 -5.89 18.14
CA GLY A 95 4.21 -4.57 18.78
C GLY A 95 2.79 -4.00 18.84
N MET A 96 2.02 -4.16 17.76
CA MET A 96 0.62 -3.74 17.71
C MET A 96 -0.23 -4.53 18.71
N ILE A 97 -0.06 -5.85 18.75
CA ILE A 97 -0.80 -6.71 19.69
C ILE A 97 -0.51 -6.31 21.14
N ARG A 98 0.75 -6.05 21.48
CA ARG A 98 1.14 -5.62 22.84
C ARG A 98 0.52 -4.27 23.21
N ALA A 99 0.46 -3.32 22.27
CA ALA A 99 -0.18 -2.02 22.51
C ALA A 99 -1.69 -2.17 22.78
N PHE A 100 -2.41 -2.96 21.98
CA PHE A 100 -3.84 -3.21 22.21
C PHE A 100 -4.12 -3.94 23.53
N ARG A 101 -3.29 -4.91 23.89
CA ARG A 101 -3.39 -5.58 25.18
C ARG A 101 -3.24 -4.59 26.34
N LEU A 102 -2.23 -3.73 26.30
CA LEU A 102 -2.01 -2.74 27.35
C LEU A 102 -3.18 -1.76 27.49
N LEU A 103 -3.80 -1.33 26.38
CA LEU A 103 -5.01 -0.50 26.41
C LEU A 103 -6.18 -1.21 27.10
N PHE A 104 -6.35 -2.51 26.85
CA PHE A 104 -7.36 -3.32 27.50
C PHE A 104 -7.08 -3.47 29.01
N ASP A 105 -5.84 -3.80 29.38
CA ASP A 105 -5.43 -3.98 30.77
C ASP A 105 -5.56 -2.66 31.58
N LEU A 106 -5.38 -1.50 30.93
CA LEU A 106 -5.59 -0.18 31.51
C LEU A 106 -7.06 0.10 31.83
N GLU A 107 -7.97 -0.26 30.92
CA GLU A 107 -9.42 -0.13 31.12
C GLU A 107 -9.92 -1.05 32.23
N THR A 108 -9.37 -2.27 32.33
CA THR A 108 -9.70 -3.23 33.39
C THR A 108 -8.97 -2.96 34.71
N ASN A 109 -8.16 -1.91 34.79
CA ASN A 109 -7.34 -1.54 35.95
C ASN A 109 -6.43 -2.70 36.45
N ASP A 110 -5.93 -3.52 35.52
CA ASP A 110 -5.03 -4.67 35.75
C ASP A 110 -3.67 -4.47 35.03
N ALA A 111 -3.43 -3.28 34.48
CA ALA A 111 -2.21 -2.98 33.75
C ALA A 111 -0.97 -2.97 34.66
N ASP A 112 0.07 -3.69 34.23
CA ASP A 112 1.38 -3.65 34.89
C ASP A 112 2.04 -2.27 34.69
N GLU A 113 2.47 -1.65 35.79
CA GLU A 113 3.06 -0.31 35.77
C GLU A 113 4.27 -0.20 34.85
N LYS A 114 5.05 -1.28 34.71
CA LYS A 114 6.25 -1.31 33.86
C LYS A 114 5.90 -1.30 32.38
N ASP A 115 4.82 -1.98 31.98
CA ASP A 115 4.34 -1.97 30.59
C ASP A 115 3.78 -0.58 30.23
N VAL A 116 3.08 0.07 31.17
CA VAL A 116 2.60 1.45 31.00
C VAL A 116 3.77 2.43 30.85
N GLU A 117 4.80 2.31 31.69
CA GLU A 117 5.99 3.16 31.60
C GLU A 117 6.77 2.91 30.30
N SER A 118 6.94 1.65 29.90
CA SER A 118 7.57 1.27 28.63
C SER A 118 6.85 1.91 27.43
N PHE A 119 5.52 1.84 27.41
CA PHE A 119 4.72 2.41 26.32
C PHE A 119 4.77 3.95 26.32
N LYS A 120 4.69 4.60 27.48
CA LYS A 120 4.89 6.06 27.60
C LYS A 120 6.24 6.51 27.06
N ASN A 121 7.31 5.76 27.35
CA ASN A 121 8.64 6.06 26.85
C ASN A 121 8.75 5.86 25.33
N LEU A 122 8.07 4.86 24.77
CA LEU A 122 7.94 4.67 23.33
C LEU A 122 7.22 5.86 22.68
N LEU A 123 6.09 6.31 23.24
CA LEU A 123 5.34 7.46 22.72
C LEU A 123 6.18 8.75 22.74
N LYS A 124 6.81 9.06 23.87
CA LYS A 124 7.72 10.22 24.00
C LYS A 124 8.85 10.21 22.98
N LYS A 125 9.34 9.03 22.63
CA LYS A 125 10.40 8.87 21.63
C LYS A 125 9.87 9.10 20.22
N LEU A 126 8.70 8.57 19.89
CA LEU A 126 8.03 8.84 18.62
C LEU A 126 7.71 10.33 18.45
N GLU A 127 7.20 11.00 19.49
CA GLU A 127 6.95 12.45 19.49
C GLU A 127 8.21 13.28 19.20
N LYS A 128 9.38 12.84 19.66
CA LYS A 128 10.66 13.53 19.37
C LYS A 128 11.13 13.35 17.94
N ASP A 129 10.78 12.24 17.29
CA ASP A 129 11.14 11.95 15.91
C ASP A 129 10.09 12.46 14.90
N VAL A 130 8.91 12.88 15.36
CA VAL A 130 7.83 13.48 14.56
C VAL A 130 7.81 15.00 14.77
N SER A 131 7.94 15.80 13.70
CA SER A 131 7.84 17.27 13.78
C SER A 131 6.41 17.72 14.08
N PHE A 132 6.21 18.50 15.14
CA PHE A 132 4.91 18.97 15.64
C PHE A 132 4.07 19.86 14.69
N LEU A 133 4.58 20.21 13.49
CA LEU A 133 3.83 21.01 12.50
C LEU A 133 2.69 20.23 11.81
N ASP A 134 2.67 18.90 11.91
CA ASP A 134 1.71 18.02 11.22
C ASP A 134 0.49 17.61 12.07
N LEU A 135 0.41 18.03 13.34
CA LEU A 135 -0.69 17.69 14.28
C LEU A 135 -1.74 18.81 14.48
N LYS A 136 -1.74 19.86 13.67
CA LYS A 136 -2.77 20.91 13.73
C LYS A 136 -4.06 20.50 12.99
N GLY A 137 -4.94 19.78 13.68
CA GLY A 137 -6.38 19.82 13.41
C GLY A 137 -7.06 20.87 14.31
N PRO A 138 -8.14 21.55 13.88
CA PRO A 138 -8.87 22.43 14.79
C PRO A 138 -9.46 21.60 15.93
N ILE A 139 -9.15 21.98 17.17
CA ILE A 139 -9.86 21.45 18.34
C ILE A 139 -11.24 22.10 18.34
N ASP A 140 -12.28 21.34 17.98
CA ASP A 140 -13.67 21.76 18.14
C ASP A 140 -14.11 21.39 19.56
N ASP A 141 -13.91 22.30 20.50
CA ASP A 141 -14.29 22.18 21.92
C ASP A 141 -15.83 22.12 22.14
N LYS A 142 -16.65 22.04 21.08
CA LYS A 142 -18.12 22.02 21.18
C LYS A 142 -18.78 20.64 21.03
N LYS A 143 -18.04 19.53 21.09
CA LYS A 143 -18.60 18.17 21.06
C LYS A 143 -18.13 17.26 22.21
N LEU A 144 -18.24 17.77 23.43
CA LEU A 144 -18.31 16.96 24.66
C LEU A 144 -19.50 17.44 25.50
#